data_AF-A0A7S1XEK3-F1
#
_entry.id   AF-A0A7S1XEK3-F1
#
_cell.length_a   1.000
_cell.length_b   1.000
_cell.length_c   1.000
_cell.angle_alpha   90.00
_cell.angle_beta   90.00
_cell.angle_gamma   90.00
#
_symmetry.space_group_name_H-M   'P 1'
#
loop_
_entity.id
_entity.type
_entity.pdbx_description
1 polymer ?
#
loop_
_entity_poly.entity_id
_entity_poly.type
_entity_poly.pdbx_seq_one_letter_code
_entity_poly.pdbx_strand_id
1 'polypeptide(L)'
;GAEPAGRWSQLGSQYGFHTPRLVVPAVAAGPAGTYYSTLRAIWTQREQSIGLGSMWPFGPIRAGGCVIPKRTALELDVRVGDTILVAIDLYSVLASQATAQGEDTKSLNFPLIPISLTVDAILDRFYGKFDVSEDEAAMGIVVELDTLPEVILREEARLESLKIDVDALRRISFRELTTQIILNLPPPRDQTYRKSDFQLVQSSLVQFSSEGLSGFATSSIQPSLPLLQQIESNQYLLLFLG
;
A
#
# COMPACT_ATOMS: atom_id res chain seq x y z
N GLY A 1 -23.70 6.33 -2.27
CA GLY A 1 -23.11 7.35 -3.16
C GLY A 1 -21.86 6.78 -3.76
N ALA A 2 -21.98 6.22 -4.96
CA ALA A 2 -20.92 5.49 -5.63
C ALA A 2 -20.16 6.41 -6.58
N GLU A 3 -19.07 7.03 -6.11
CA GLU A 3 -18.01 7.54 -6.98
C GLU A 3 -16.68 7.61 -6.22
N PRO A 4 -15.87 6.54 -6.20
CA PRO A 4 -14.47 6.70 -5.82
C PRO A 4 -13.55 6.57 -7.06
N ALA A 5 -13.53 5.40 -7.70
CA ALA A 5 -12.49 4.96 -8.64
C ALA A 5 -12.16 5.87 -9.83
N GLY A 6 -13.17 6.18 -10.66
CA GLY A 6 -12.96 6.96 -11.89
C GLY A 6 -12.43 8.37 -11.62
N ARG A 7 -12.92 8.97 -10.53
CA ARG A 7 -12.53 10.31 -10.07
C ARG A 7 -11.12 10.32 -9.46
N TRP A 8 -10.69 9.25 -8.79
CA TRP A 8 -9.31 9.11 -8.29
C TRP A 8 -8.29 9.11 -9.43
N SER A 9 -8.57 8.41 -10.53
CA SER A 9 -7.66 8.38 -11.69
C SER A 9 -7.58 9.75 -12.39
N GLN A 10 -8.70 10.46 -12.49
CA GLN A 10 -8.77 11.79 -13.10
C GLN A 10 -8.03 12.85 -12.26
N LEU A 11 -8.32 12.94 -10.95
CA LEU A 11 -7.61 13.86 -10.05
C LEU A 11 -6.12 13.50 -9.93
N GLY A 12 -5.81 12.21 -9.90
CA GLY A 12 -4.43 11.73 -9.91
C GLY A 12 -3.68 12.14 -11.17
N SER A 13 -4.32 12.08 -12.35
CA SER A 13 -3.71 12.49 -13.62
C SER A 13 -3.44 14.01 -13.69
N GLN A 14 -4.28 14.82 -13.05
CA GLN A 14 -4.11 16.27 -12.99
C GLN A 14 -2.82 16.68 -12.27
N TYR A 15 -2.40 15.88 -11.27
CA TYR A 15 -1.19 16.14 -10.49
C TYR A 15 -0.01 15.25 -10.86
N GLY A 16 -0.17 14.16 -11.62
CA GLY A 16 0.95 13.35 -12.15
C GLY A 16 1.80 12.56 -11.13
N PHE A 17 1.70 12.80 -9.82
CA PHE A 17 2.61 12.26 -8.78
C PHE A 17 1.95 11.34 -7.76
N HIS A 18 0.84 10.71 -8.11
CA HIS A 18 0.15 9.77 -7.23
C HIS A 18 0.54 8.32 -7.53
N THR A 19 0.52 7.49 -6.50
CA THR A 19 0.62 6.03 -6.60
C THR A 19 -0.35 5.38 -5.62
N PRO A 20 -1.20 4.45 -6.08
CA PRO A 20 -2.12 3.75 -5.22
C PRO A 20 -1.43 2.59 -4.47
N ARG A 21 -1.92 2.30 -3.26
CA ARG A 21 -1.58 1.08 -2.52
C ARG A 21 -2.84 0.44 -1.96
N LEU A 22 -2.88 -0.89 -1.94
CA LEU A 22 -3.88 -1.65 -1.21
C LEU A 22 -3.22 -2.16 0.08
N VAL A 23 -3.76 -1.74 1.23
CA VAL A 23 -3.34 -2.24 2.54
C VAL A 23 -4.54 -2.90 3.20
N VAL A 24 -4.41 -4.19 3.48
CA VAL A 24 -5.46 -5.01 4.10
C VAL A 24 -4.92 -5.84 5.25
N PRO A 25 -5.72 -6.15 6.29
CA PRO A 25 -5.34 -7.11 7.31
C PRO A 25 -5.03 -8.49 6.69
N ALA A 26 -4.03 -9.17 7.24
CA ALA A 26 -3.64 -10.49 6.77
C ALA A 26 -3.19 -11.39 7.92
N VAL A 27 -3.40 -12.69 7.77
CA VAL A 27 -2.83 -13.71 8.65
C VAL A 27 -1.90 -14.58 7.82
N ALA A 28 -0.62 -14.59 8.15
CA ALA A 28 0.36 -15.45 7.50
C ALA A 28 0.54 -16.73 8.32
N ALA A 29 0.71 -17.86 7.64
CA ALA A 29 0.99 -19.14 8.25
C ALA A 29 2.27 -19.74 7.64
N GLY A 30 3.12 -20.26 8.52
CA GLY A 30 4.38 -20.93 8.20
C GLY A 30 4.62 -22.11 9.15
N PRO A 31 5.78 -22.78 9.06
CA PRO A 31 6.12 -23.93 9.88
C PRO A 31 5.98 -23.71 11.40
N ALA A 32 6.34 -22.51 11.88
CA ALA A 32 6.29 -22.19 13.32
C ALA A 32 4.90 -21.82 13.84
N GLY A 33 3.93 -21.56 12.96
CA GLY A 33 2.56 -21.18 13.35
C GLY A 33 1.96 -20.08 12.49
N THR A 34 1.08 -19.28 13.10
CA THR A 34 0.39 -18.16 12.45
C THR A 34 0.86 -16.82 13.02
N TYR A 35 0.89 -15.80 12.16
CA TYR A 35 1.29 -14.44 12.50
C TYR A 35 0.30 -13.43 11.92
N TYR A 36 -0.19 -12.51 12.75
CA TYR A 36 -1.05 -11.41 12.31
C TYR A 36 -0.18 -10.30 11.70
N SER A 37 -0.50 -9.91 10.47
CA SER A 37 0.23 -8.90 9.73
C SER A 37 -0.73 -8.06 8.87
N THR A 38 -0.16 -7.24 7.99
CA THR A 38 -0.90 -6.56 6.92
C THR A 38 -0.34 -7.02 5.59
N LEU A 39 -1.18 -7.14 4.56
CA LEU A 39 -0.74 -7.28 3.18
C LEU A 39 -0.71 -5.88 2.55
N ARG A 40 0.44 -5.50 1.98
CA ARG A 40 0.63 -4.26 1.24
C ARG A 40 0.88 -4.56 -0.22
N ALA A 41 -0.11 -4.33 -1.06
CA ALA A 41 0.06 -4.41 -2.50
C ALA A 41 0.48 -3.04 -3.06
N ILE A 42 1.65 -3.01 -3.70
CA ILE A 42 2.30 -1.81 -4.21
C ILE A 42 2.44 -1.86 -5.74
N TRP A 43 2.60 -0.70 -6.37
CA TRP A 43 2.90 -0.62 -7.80
C TRP A 43 4.35 -0.16 -8.01
N THR A 44 5.28 -1.11 -8.03
CA THR A 44 6.72 -0.82 -7.94
C THR A 44 7.21 0.10 -9.07
N GLN A 45 6.80 -0.16 -10.31
CA GLN A 45 7.19 0.68 -11.45
C GLN A 45 6.68 2.12 -11.31
N ARG A 46 5.44 2.29 -10.86
CA ARG A 46 4.85 3.62 -10.65
C ARG A 46 5.56 4.36 -9.53
N GLU A 47 5.79 3.69 -8.40
CA GLU A 47 6.52 4.24 -7.26
C GLU A 47 7.93 4.69 -7.66
N GLN A 48 8.66 3.87 -8.43
CA GLN A 48 9.97 4.24 -8.98
C GLN A 48 9.90 5.43 -9.93
N SER A 49 8.90 5.49 -10.82
CA SER A 49 8.73 6.62 -11.76
C SER A 49 8.50 7.95 -11.06
N ILE A 50 7.87 7.92 -9.88
CA ILE A 50 7.71 9.07 -9.00
C ILE A 50 8.82 9.15 -7.95
N GLY A 51 9.93 8.43 -8.07
CA GLY A 51 11.08 8.46 -7.16
C GLY A 51 10.77 8.13 -5.70
N LEU A 52 9.67 7.41 -5.43
CA LEU A 52 9.34 6.88 -4.10
C LEU A 52 10.11 5.57 -3.89
N GLY A 53 10.73 5.41 -2.72
CA GLY A 53 11.57 4.24 -2.44
C GLY A 53 12.76 4.16 -3.39
N SER A 54 13.45 5.26 -3.67
CA SER A 54 14.66 5.25 -4.53
C SER A 54 15.78 4.35 -4.02
N MET A 55 15.78 4.06 -2.71
CA MET A 55 16.69 3.10 -2.07
C MET A 55 16.13 1.67 -2.03
N TRP A 56 14.91 1.44 -2.52
CA TRP A 56 14.26 0.13 -2.54
C TRP A 56 15.10 -0.82 -3.42
N PRO A 57 15.76 -1.83 -2.82
CA PRO A 57 16.73 -2.63 -3.55
C PRO A 57 16.05 -3.69 -4.42
N PHE A 58 14.75 -3.90 -4.23
CA PHE A 58 13.99 -4.92 -4.94
C PHE A 58 13.40 -4.32 -6.22
N GLY A 59 13.45 -5.07 -7.32
CA GLY A 59 12.67 -4.74 -8.51
C GLY A 59 11.17 -4.95 -8.29
N PRO A 60 10.38 -4.93 -9.38
CA PRO A 60 9.01 -5.44 -9.34
C PRO A 60 8.97 -6.84 -8.73
N ILE A 61 8.04 -7.07 -7.80
CA ILE A 61 7.87 -8.37 -7.15
C ILE A 61 7.17 -9.30 -8.15
N ARG A 62 7.63 -10.55 -8.30
CA ARG A 62 7.02 -11.45 -9.30
C ARG A 62 5.61 -11.87 -8.87
N ALA A 63 4.80 -12.32 -9.83
CA ALA A 63 3.46 -12.85 -9.54
C ALA A 63 3.52 -14.05 -8.58
N GLY A 64 2.84 -13.94 -7.44
CA GLY A 64 2.85 -14.94 -6.37
C GLY A 64 4.10 -14.88 -5.48
N GLY A 65 5.00 -13.93 -5.73
CA GLY A 65 6.12 -13.59 -4.86
C GLY A 65 5.71 -12.58 -3.79
N CYS A 66 6.47 -12.54 -2.71
CA CYS A 66 6.32 -11.53 -1.66
C CYS A 66 7.66 -11.12 -1.06
N VAL A 67 7.70 -9.91 -0.52
CA VAL A 67 8.78 -9.42 0.33
C VAL A 67 8.24 -9.34 1.75
N ILE A 68 8.89 -10.01 2.70
CA ILE A 68 8.43 -10.06 4.09
C ILE A 68 9.41 -9.38 5.04
N PRO A 69 8.95 -8.75 6.12
CA PRO A 69 9.83 -8.22 7.15
C PRO A 69 10.66 -9.33 7.81
N LYS A 70 11.91 -9.00 8.19
CA LYS A 70 12.81 -9.95 8.86
C LYS A 70 12.20 -10.56 10.11
N ARG A 71 11.49 -9.76 10.91
CA ARG A 71 10.77 -10.24 12.09
C ARG A 71 9.71 -11.28 11.72
N THR A 72 8.86 -11.00 10.74
CA THR A 72 7.85 -11.94 10.24
C THR A 72 8.48 -13.23 9.71
N ALA A 73 9.61 -13.14 8.99
CA ALA A 73 10.34 -14.32 8.52
C ALA A 73 10.83 -15.20 9.68
N LEU A 74 11.37 -14.58 10.73
CA LEU A 74 11.83 -15.28 11.94
C LEU A 74 10.67 -15.92 12.70
N GLU A 75 9.56 -15.21 12.88
CA GLU A 75 8.40 -15.71 13.63
C GLU A 75 7.68 -16.86 12.90
N LEU A 76 7.70 -16.87 11.56
CA LEU A 76 7.15 -17.97 10.76
C LEU A 76 8.14 -19.12 10.53
N ASP A 77 9.42 -18.94 10.88
CA ASP A 77 10.55 -19.83 10.53
C ASP A 77 10.64 -20.12 9.03
N VAL A 78 10.71 -19.05 8.23
CA VAL A 78 10.78 -19.13 6.76
C VAL A 78 11.98 -18.38 6.19
N ARG A 79 12.43 -18.82 5.02
CA ARG A 79 13.57 -18.31 4.27
C ARG A 79 13.14 -17.92 2.85
N VAL A 80 14.03 -17.22 2.16
CA VAL A 80 13.85 -16.95 0.73
C VAL A 80 13.72 -18.27 -0.04
N GLY A 81 12.68 -18.37 -0.85
CA GLY A 81 12.29 -19.58 -1.58
C GLY A 81 11.18 -20.40 -0.94
N ASP A 82 10.89 -20.19 0.35
CA ASP A 82 9.81 -20.89 1.04
C ASP A 82 8.44 -20.34 0.64
N THR A 83 7.41 -21.16 0.75
CA THR A 83 6.02 -20.77 0.51
C THR A 83 5.29 -20.58 1.83
N ILE A 84 4.64 -19.43 1.97
CA ILE A 84 3.74 -19.11 3.08
C ILE A 84 2.29 -19.07 2.58
N LEU A 85 1.36 -19.40 3.47
CA LEU A 85 -0.06 -19.20 3.21
C LEU A 85 -0.49 -17.88 3.86
N VAL A 86 -1.06 -16.96 3.10
CA VAL A 86 -1.54 -15.67 3.61
C VAL A 86 -3.04 -15.59 3.42
N ALA A 87 -3.79 -15.43 4.50
CA ALA A 87 -5.23 -15.24 4.47
C ALA A 87 -5.53 -13.74 4.57
N ILE A 88 -6.14 -13.17 3.52
CA ILE A 88 -6.36 -11.72 3.40
C ILE A 88 -7.82 -11.36 3.65
N ASP A 89 -8.07 -10.25 4.35
CA ASP A 89 -9.42 -9.72 4.54
C ASP A 89 -9.76 -8.69 3.46
N LEU A 90 -10.62 -9.07 2.51
CA LEU A 90 -11.15 -8.17 1.50
C LEU A 90 -12.58 -7.69 1.82
N TYR A 91 -13.13 -7.98 3.00
CA TYR A 91 -14.53 -7.66 3.35
C TYR A 91 -14.83 -6.17 3.16
N SER A 92 -14.04 -5.30 3.79
CA SER A 92 -14.28 -3.85 3.78
C SER A 92 -14.26 -3.26 2.37
N VAL A 93 -13.42 -3.86 1.53
CA VAL A 93 -13.16 -3.48 0.15
C VAL A 93 -14.29 -3.97 -0.77
N LEU A 94 -14.65 -5.25 -0.70
CA LEU A 94 -15.72 -5.85 -1.50
C LEU A 94 -17.11 -5.33 -1.10
N ALA A 95 -17.36 -5.15 0.20
CA ALA A 95 -18.62 -4.59 0.70
C ALA A 95 -18.85 -3.15 0.21
N SER A 96 -17.78 -2.35 0.09
CA SER A 96 -17.87 -0.99 -0.44
C SER A 96 -18.32 -0.97 -1.91
N GLN A 97 -17.84 -1.92 -2.70
CA GLN A 97 -18.20 -2.05 -4.12
C GLN A 97 -19.60 -2.63 -4.31
N ALA A 98 -19.96 -3.67 -3.56
CA ALA A 98 -21.32 -4.23 -3.56
C ALA A 98 -22.36 -3.15 -3.19
N THR A 99 -22.08 -2.35 -2.15
CA THR A 99 -22.92 -1.20 -1.77
C THR A 99 -23.01 -0.17 -2.90
N ALA A 100 -21.89 0.09 -3.59
CA ALA A 100 -21.86 1.00 -4.72
C ALA A 100 -22.72 0.52 -5.91
N GLN A 101 -22.85 -0.80 -6.07
CA GLN A 101 -23.66 -1.45 -7.10
C GLN A 101 -25.13 -1.68 -6.67
N GLY A 102 -25.48 -1.30 -5.43
CA GLY A 102 -26.84 -1.46 -4.88
C GLY A 102 -27.16 -2.86 -4.38
N GLU A 103 -26.14 -3.69 -4.15
CA GLU A 103 -26.29 -5.05 -3.64
C GLU A 103 -26.39 -5.07 -2.10
N ASP A 104 -27.13 -6.03 -1.55
CA ASP A 104 -27.30 -6.19 -0.09
C ASP A 104 -26.08 -6.88 0.54
N THR A 105 -25.23 -6.06 1.18
CA THR A 105 -24.00 -6.50 1.86
C THR A 105 -24.24 -7.37 3.08
N LYS A 106 -25.45 -7.39 3.66
CA LYS A 106 -25.75 -8.20 4.86
C LYS A 106 -25.77 -9.71 4.58
N SER A 107 -25.89 -10.10 3.32
CA SER A 107 -25.90 -11.50 2.87
C SER A 107 -24.51 -12.04 2.51
N LEU A 108 -23.51 -11.16 2.42
CA LEU A 108 -22.17 -11.51 1.95
C LEU A 108 -21.29 -11.91 3.14
N ASN A 109 -21.11 -13.22 3.30
CA ASN A 109 -20.06 -13.76 4.16
C ASN A 109 -18.76 -13.72 3.32
N PHE A 110 -17.88 -12.76 3.57
CA PHE A 110 -16.56 -12.72 2.92
C PHE A 110 -15.55 -13.37 3.87
N PRO A 111 -15.24 -14.67 3.71
CA PRO A 111 -14.19 -15.29 4.51
C PRO A 111 -12.83 -14.71 4.13
N LEU A 112 -11.87 -14.87 5.03
CA LEU A 112 -10.47 -14.59 4.71
C LEU A 112 -10.09 -15.37 3.45
N ILE A 113 -9.49 -14.70 2.48
CA ILE A 113 -9.09 -15.30 1.22
C ILE A 113 -7.66 -15.84 1.35
N PRO A 114 -7.47 -17.16 1.38
CA PRO A 114 -6.15 -17.76 1.45
C PRO A 114 -5.45 -17.70 0.09
N ILE A 115 -4.24 -17.15 0.07
CA ILE A 115 -3.34 -17.09 -1.08
C ILE A 115 -1.97 -17.69 -0.73
N SER A 116 -1.43 -18.50 -1.62
CA SER A 116 -0.09 -19.05 -1.47
C SER A 116 0.94 -18.08 -2.06
N LEU A 117 1.91 -17.65 -1.25
CA LEU A 117 2.95 -16.70 -1.65
C LEU A 117 4.35 -17.30 -1.43
N THR A 118 5.25 -17.13 -2.38
CA THR A 118 6.67 -17.50 -2.22
C THR A 118 7.47 -16.31 -1.72
N VAL A 119 8.35 -16.53 -0.75
CA VAL A 119 9.23 -15.48 -0.21
C VAL A 119 10.34 -15.19 -1.21
N ASP A 120 10.27 -14.05 -1.87
CA ASP A 120 11.30 -13.62 -2.84
C ASP A 120 12.46 -12.90 -2.14
N ALA A 121 12.15 -12.14 -1.11
CA ALA A 121 13.14 -11.44 -0.32
C ALA A 121 12.68 -11.21 1.12
N ILE A 122 13.67 -11.02 1.99
CA ILE A 122 13.47 -10.63 3.37
C ILE A 122 13.96 -9.20 3.55
N LEU A 123 13.08 -8.37 4.10
CA LEU A 123 13.27 -6.95 4.30
C LEU A 123 13.89 -6.68 5.67
N ASP A 124 15.08 -6.10 5.69
CA ASP A 124 15.82 -5.74 6.90
C ASP A 124 15.60 -4.29 7.35
N ARG A 125 15.02 -3.44 6.49
CA ARG A 125 14.71 -2.04 6.78
C ARG A 125 13.74 -1.44 5.75
N PHE A 126 13.28 -0.22 6.01
CA PHE A 126 12.25 0.49 5.24
C PHE A 126 12.65 1.03 3.86
N TYR A 127 13.95 1.26 3.62
CA TYR A 127 14.48 1.85 2.38
C TYR A 127 13.75 3.14 1.92
N GLY A 128 13.20 3.90 2.86
CA GLY A 128 12.43 5.12 2.57
C GLY A 128 11.12 4.88 1.80
N LYS A 129 10.59 3.65 1.80
CA LYS A 129 9.37 3.28 1.06
C LYS A 129 8.10 3.29 1.91
N PHE A 130 8.25 3.00 3.20
CA PHE A 130 7.15 3.03 4.18
C PHE A 130 7.53 3.96 5.33
N ASP A 131 6.52 4.42 6.07
CA ASP A 131 6.72 5.42 7.12
C ASP A 131 7.55 4.83 8.27
N VAL A 132 8.45 5.64 8.83
CA VAL A 132 9.36 5.25 9.91
C VAL A 132 8.61 5.12 11.24
N SER A 133 7.40 5.67 11.33
CA SER A 133 6.49 5.54 12.48
C SER A 133 5.85 4.15 12.59
N GLU A 134 5.93 3.34 11.54
CA GLU A 134 5.41 1.97 11.54
C GLU A 134 6.40 1.04 12.25
N ASP A 135 5.95 0.30 13.27
CA ASP A 135 6.69 -0.83 13.86
C ASP A 135 7.16 -1.77 12.72
N GLU A 136 8.28 -2.50 12.89
CA GLU A 136 8.68 -3.55 11.93
C GLU A 136 7.54 -4.56 11.69
N ALA A 137 6.70 -4.80 12.71
CA ALA A 137 5.48 -5.59 12.60
C ALA A 137 4.41 -4.95 11.69
N ALA A 138 4.39 -3.62 11.58
CA ALA A 138 3.47 -2.84 10.76
C ALA A 138 3.93 -2.69 9.29
N MET A 139 5.18 -3.03 8.94
CA MET A 139 5.65 -3.03 7.54
C MET A 139 4.78 -3.90 6.63
N GLY A 140 4.26 -5.01 7.17
CA GLY A 140 3.42 -5.93 6.41
C GLY A 140 4.16 -6.72 5.34
N ILE A 141 3.48 -7.73 4.81
CA ILE A 141 3.91 -8.54 3.67
C ILE A 141 3.64 -7.74 2.39
N VAL A 142 4.69 -7.50 1.61
CA VAL A 142 4.62 -6.67 0.41
C VAL A 142 4.47 -7.55 -0.84
N VAL A 143 3.53 -7.20 -1.71
CA VAL A 143 3.24 -7.90 -2.98
C VAL A 143 3.04 -6.88 -4.11
N GLU A 144 3.07 -7.33 -5.36
CA GLU A 144 2.81 -6.46 -6.51
C GLU A 144 1.31 -6.35 -6.81
N LEU A 145 0.77 -5.13 -6.77
CA LEU A 145 -0.64 -4.80 -6.95
C LEU A 145 -1.19 -5.30 -8.29
N ASP A 146 -0.41 -5.15 -9.36
CA ASP A 146 -0.85 -5.52 -10.71
C ASP A 146 -1.00 -7.05 -10.89
N THR A 147 -0.28 -7.85 -10.11
CA THR A 147 -0.32 -9.32 -10.22
C THR A 147 -1.16 -9.99 -9.14
N LEU A 148 -1.51 -9.27 -8.08
CA LEU A 148 -2.33 -9.80 -6.97
C LEU A 148 -3.66 -10.44 -7.42
N PRO A 149 -4.43 -9.89 -8.38
CA PRO A 149 -5.67 -10.52 -8.83
C PRO A 149 -5.42 -11.92 -9.40
N GLU A 150 -4.37 -12.07 -10.21
CA GLU A 150 -3.99 -13.37 -10.78
C GLU A 150 -3.65 -14.38 -9.67
N VAL A 151 -2.92 -13.93 -8.64
CA VAL A 151 -2.53 -14.78 -7.51
C VAL A 151 -3.76 -15.27 -6.72
N ILE A 152 -4.73 -14.39 -6.49
CA ILE A 152 -5.99 -14.76 -5.82
C ILE A 152 -6.77 -15.76 -6.68
N LEU A 153 -6.89 -15.51 -7.98
CA LEU A 153 -7.65 -16.35 -8.89
C LEU A 153 -7.03 -17.73 -9.12
N ARG A 154 -5.72 -17.92 -8.89
CA ARG A 154 -5.09 -19.25 -8.90
C ARG A 154 -5.65 -20.20 -7.83
N GLU A 155 -6.29 -19.64 -6.80
CA GLU A 155 -6.89 -20.39 -5.69
C GLU A 155 -8.39 -20.66 -5.93
N GLU A 156 -8.87 -20.64 -7.19
CA GLU A 156 -10.29 -20.76 -7.61
C GLU A 156 -11.04 -21.88 -6.89
N ALA A 157 -10.52 -23.12 -6.89
CA ALA A 157 -11.18 -24.24 -6.21
C ALA A 157 -11.38 -24.00 -4.70
N ARG A 158 -10.46 -23.27 -4.06
CA ARG A 158 -10.55 -22.92 -2.64
C ARG A 158 -11.53 -21.77 -2.43
N LEU A 159 -11.55 -20.78 -3.31
CA LEU A 159 -12.55 -19.70 -3.32
C LEU A 159 -13.97 -20.24 -3.48
N GLU A 160 -14.18 -21.19 -4.39
CA GLU A 160 -15.46 -21.88 -4.60
C GLU A 160 -15.90 -22.65 -3.35
N SER A 161 -14.97 -23.36 -2.69
CA SER A 161 -15.26 -24.07 -1.43
C SER A 161 -15.69 -23.11 -0.30
N LEU A 162 -15.21 -21.88 -0.35
CA LEU A 162 -15.55 -20.78 0.56
C LEU A 162 -16.81 -20.02 0.14
N LYS A 163 -17.47 -20.44 -0.95
CA LYS A 163 -18.66 -19.80 -1.55
C LYS A 163 -18.41 -18.35 -1.98
N ILE A 164 -17.20 -18.04 -2.39
CA ILE A 164 -16.85 -16.74 -2.97
C ILE A 164 -17.19 -16.78 -4.46
N ASP A 165 -17.87 -15.73 -4.95
CA ASP A 165 -18.14 -15.55 -6.36
C ASP A 165 -16.85 -15.13 -7.11
N VAL A 166 -16.22 -16.10 -7.77
CA VAL A 166 -14.98 -15.92 -8.53
C VAL A 166 -15.21 -15.00 -9.74
N ASP A 167 -16.38 -15.05 -10.36
CA ASP A 167 -16.71 -14.20 -11.50
C ASP A 167 -16.94 -12.75 -11.07
N ALA A 168 -17.49 -12.52 -9.87
CA ALA A 168 -17.50 -11.20 -9.27
C ALA A 168 -16.06 -10.70 -9.07
N LEU A 169 -15.18 -11.46 -8.43
CA LEU A 169 -13.77 -11.08 -8.22
C LEU A 169 -13.03 -10.73 -9.52
N ARG A 170 -13.30 -11.44 -10.62
CA ARG A 170 -12.71 -11.16 -11.95
C ARG A 170 -13.10 -9.80 -12.53
N ARG A 171 -14.29 -9.29 -12.19
CA ARG A 171 -14.80 -8.00 -12.68
C ARG A 171 -14.27 -6.82 -11.87
N ILE A 172 -13.65 -7.09 -10.72
CA ILE A 172 -13.17 -6.06 -9.80
C ILE A 172 -11.78 -5.61 -10.21
N SER A 173 -11.61 -4.30 -10.39
CA SER A 173 -10.29 -3.72 -10.55
C SER A 173 -9.67 -3.51 -9.17
N PHE A 174 -8.61 -4.25 -8.85
CA PHE A 174 -7.89 -4.09 -7.58
C PHE A 174 -7.24 -2.71 -7.40
N ARG A 175 -7.09 -1.95 -8.49
CA ARG A 175 -6.68 -0.54 -8.42
C ARG A 175 -7.78 0.36 -7.87
N GLU A 176 -9.04 -0.04 -7.98
CA GLU A 176 -10.18 0.69 -7.42
C GLU A 176 -10.39 0.37 -5.94
N LEU A 177 -9.81 -0.74 -5.49
CA LEU A 177 -9.87 -1.23 -4.12
C LEU A 177 -8.83 -0.58 -3.20
N THR A 178 -8.02 0.33 -3.73
CA THR A 178 -6.86 0.88 -3.03
C THR A 178 -7.28 1.71 -1.83
N THR A 179 -6.69 1.41 -0.68
CA THR A 179 -7.01 2.06 0.60
C THR A 179 -6.09 3.25 0.90
N GLN A 180 -5.00 3.40 0.15
CA GLN A 180 -4.05 4.49 0.30
C GLN A 180 -3.67 5.08 -1.06
N ILE A 181 -3.52 6.41 -1.09
CA ILE A 181 -2.98 7.15 -2.23
C ILE A 181 -1.80 7.96 -1.70
N ILE A 182 -0.62 7.73 -2.27
CA ILE A 182 0.57 8.49 -1.93
C ILE A 182 0.73 9.58 -2.96
N LEU A 183 0.78 10.83 -2.50
CA LEU A 183 1.13 11.99 -3.30
C LEU A 183 2.57 12.35 -3.03
N ASN A 184 3.38 12.40 -4.09
CA ASN A 184 4.75 12.87 -4.00
C ASN A 184 4.87 14.30 -4.56
N LEU A 185 5.85 15.06 -4.10
CA LEU A 185 6.13 16.37 -4.68
C LEU A 185 6.51 16.24 -6.17
N PRO A 186 6.20 17.24 -7.02
CA PRO A 186 6.75 17.32 -8.36
C PRO A 186 8.28 17.39 -8.32
N PRO A 187 9.00 16.76 -9.27
CA PRO A 187 10.39 17.10 -9.52
C PRO A 187 10.51 18.52 -10.11
N PRO A 188 11.61 19.25 -9.85
CA PRO A 188 12.77 18.87 -9.01
C PRO A 188 12.50 19.07 -7.50
N ARG A 189 12.60 18.00 -6.72
CA ARG A 189 12.22 17.98 -5.29
C ARG A 189 13.33 18.46 -4.37
N ASP A 190 14.56 18.18 -4.75
CA ASP A 190 15.77 18.57 -4.06
C ASP A 190 15.84 20.09 -3.85
N GLN A 191 15.32 20.88 -4.79
CA GLN A 191 15.25 22.33 -4.66
C GLN A 191 14.34 22.78 -3.52
N THR A 192 13.23 22.07 -3.28
CA THR A 192 12.34 22.34 -2.14
C THR A 192 13.04 22.03 -0.83
N TYR A 193 13.80 20.93 -0.76
CA TYR A 193 14.47 20.50 0.47
C TYR A 193 15.79 21.21 0.76
N ARG A 194 16.43 21.80 -0.26
CA ARG A 194 17.70 22.52 -0.10
C ARG A 194 17.53 23.98 0.34
N LYS A 195 16.29 24.47 0.44
CA LYS A 195 16.04 25.79 1.02
C LYS A 195 16.36 25.74 2.51
N SER A 196 17.28 26.60 2.94
CA SER A 196 17.67 26.76 4.34
C SER A 196 16.58 27.38 5.22
N ASP A 197 15.53 27.94 4.60
CA ASP A 197 14.41 28.54 5.28
C ASP A 197 13.27 27.52 5.47
N PHE A 198 13.15 27.03 6.70
CA PHE A 198 12.10 26.11 7.12
C PHE A 198 10.69 26.66 6.85
N GLN A 199 10.44 27.96 7.02
CA GLN A 199 9.11 28.54 6.80
C GLN A 199 8.73 28.52 5.31
N LEU A 200 9.70 28.73 4.43
CA LEU A 200 9.48 28.60 2.97
C LEU A 200 9.20 27.14 2.57
N VAL A 201 9.88 26.17 3.18
CA VAL A 201 9.61 24.75 2.93
C VAL A 201 8.23 24.37 3.47
N GLN A 202 7.92 24.75 4.71
CA GLN A 202 6.64 24.46 5.36
C GLN A 202 5.46 25.05 4.59
N SER A 203 5.53 26.33 4.21
CA SER A 203 4.48 27.00 3.43
C SER A 203 4.26 26.34 2.07
N SER A 204 5.34 25.98 1.36
CA SER A 204 5.25 25.28 0.07
C SER A 204 4.58 23.91 0.21
N LEU A 205 4.92 23.17 1.28
CA LEU A 205 4.33 21.87 1.58
C LEU A 205 2.85 21.97 1.98
N VAL A 206 2.50 22.95 2.81
CA VAL A 206 1.11 23.20 3.22
C VAL A 206 0.27 23.61 2.02
N GLN A 207 0.79 24.48 1.15
CA GLN A 207 0.10 24.87 -0.08
C GLN A 207 -0.13 23.65 -1.00
N PHE A 208 0.92 22.88 -1.29
CA PHE A 208 0.80 21.66 -2.10
C PHE A 208 -0.21 20.66 -1.50
N SER A 209 -0.15 20.47 -0.18
CA SER A 209 -1.08 19.59 0.53
C SER A 209 -2.51 20.12 0.44
N SER A 210 -2.72 21.43 0.60
CA SER A 210 -4.04 22.05 0.49
C SER A 210 -4.61 21.94 -0.93
N GLU A 211 -3.80 22.16 -1.96
CA GLU A 211 -4.19 21.99 -3.36
C GLU A 211 -4.56 20.53 -3.67
N GLY A 212 -3.71 19.58 -3.25
CA GLY A 212 -4.00 18.16 -3.37
C GLY A 212 -5.28 17.75 -2.63
N LEU A 213 -5.43 18.18 -1.37
CA LEU A 213 -6.58 17.85 -0.52
C LEU A 213 -7.88 18.53 -0.93
N SER A 214 -7.82 19.69 -1.58
CA SER A 214 -9.00 20.37 -2.11
C SER A 214 -9.75 19.49 -3.13
N GLY A 215 -9.01 18.66 -3.88
CA GLY A 215 -9.59 17.64 -4.77
C GLY A 215 -10.34 16.52 -4.03
N PHE A 216 -10.08 16.37 -2.73
CA PHE A 216 -10.56 15.27 -1.88
C PHE A 216 -11.54 15.71 -0.78
N ALA A 217 -11.94 16.98 -0.76
CA ALA A 217 -12.69 17.62 0.33
C ALA A 217 -14.04 16.95 0.68
N THR A 218 -14.60 16.11 -0.21
CA THR A 218 -15.89 15.42 0.00
C THR A 218 -15.74 13.95 0.37
N SER A 219 -14.53 13.46 0.59
CA SER A 219 -14.25 12.05 0.88
C SER A 219 -13.80 11.86 2.33
N SER A 220 -14.09 10.69 2.90
CA SER A 220 -13.61 10.29 4.24
C SER A 220 -12.10 9.97 4.25
N ILE A 221 -11.29 10.74 3.53
CA ILE A 221 -9.84 10.60 3.54
C ILE A 221 -9.28 11.27 4.79
N GLN A 222 -8.45 10.54 5.51
CA GLN A 222 -7.59 11.11 6.55
C GLN A 222 -6.24 11.47 5.93
N PRO A 223 -5.94 12.76 5.71
CA PRO A 223 -4.64 13.15 5.20
C PRO A 223 -3.55 12.91 6.23
N SER A 224 -2.41 12.39 5.77
CA SER A 224 -1.18 12.32 6.56
C SER A 224 -0.06 13.06 5.83
N LEU A 225 0.69 13.89 6.56
CA LEU A 225 1.81 14.69 6.06
C LEU A 225 3.11 14.30 6.79
N PRO A 226 3.60 13.07 6.61
CA PRO A 226 4.75 12.55 7.37
C PRO A 226 6.01 13.40 7.16
N LEU A 227 6.15 13.99 5.97
CA LEU A 227 7.26 14.88 5.65
C LEU A 227 7.31 16.12 6.55
N LEU A 228 6.17 16.77 6.84
CA LEU A 228 6.15 17.94 7.72
C LEU A 228 6.55 17.55 9.15
N GLN A 229 6.09 16.40 9.64
CA GLN A 229 6.45 15.88 10.96
C GLN A 229 7.97 15.64 11.07
N GLN A 230 8.58 15.11 10.00
CA GLN A 230 10.03 14.86 9.95
C GLN A 230 10.86 16.15 9.78
N ILE A 231 10.36 17.16 9.08
CA ILE A 231 11.08 18.44 8.97
C ILE A 231 10.99 19.21 10.29
N GLU A 232 9.84 19.18 10.97
CA GLU A 232 9.66 19.81 12.28
C GLU A 232 10.61 19.22 13.35
N SER A 233 10.83 17.91 13.35
CA SER A 233 11.82 17.29 14.26
C SER A 233 13.27 17.68 13.93
N ASN A 234 13.55 18.05 12.69
CA ASN A 234 14.87 18.44 12.19
C ASN A 234 15.09 19.96 12.11
N GLN A 235 14.13 20.79 12.55
CA GLN A 235 14.21 22.26 12.47
C GLN A 235 15.43 22.86 13.21
N TYR A 236 16.04 22.10 14.12
CA TYR A 236 17.21 22.50 14.93
C TYR A 236 18.54 21.87 14.47
N LEU A 237 18.56 21.09 13.38
CA LEU A 237 19.81 20.60 12.80
C LEU A 237 20.50 21.73 12.02
N LEU A 238 21.15 22.61 12.78
CA LEU A 238 22.24 23.44 12.30
C LEU A 238 23.31 22.49 11.75
N LEU A 239 23.39 22.39 10.42
CA LEU A 239 24.55 21.85 9.73
C LEU A 239 25.74 22.75 10.09
N PHE A 240 26.50 22.37 11.10
CA PHE A 240 27.90 22.76 11.24
C PHE A 240 28.66 22.07 10.10
N LEU A 241 28.56 22.64 8.90
CA LEU A 241 29.58 22.46 7.87
C LEU A 241 30.62 23.54 8.14
N GLY A 242 31.74 23.11 8.72
CA GLY A 242 32.96 23.92 8.81
C GLY A 242 33.55 24.23 7.44
#